data_AF-A0AAW5IJL5-F1
#
_entry.id   AF-A0AAW5IJL5-F1
#
_cell.length_a   1.000
_cell.length_b   1.000
_cell.length_c   1.000
_cell.angle_alpha   90.00
_cell.angle_beta   90.00
_cell.angle_gamma   90.00
#
_symmetry.space_group_name_H-M   'P 1'
#
loop_
_entity.id
_entity.type
_entity.pdbx_description
1 polymer ?
#
loop_
_entity_poly.entity_id
_entity_poly.type
_entity_poly.pdbx_seq_one_letter_code
_entity_poly.pdbx_strand_id
1 'polypeptide(L)'
;MEEEKTEFDKAVYDYVKIYAEMAGVPAIAKIFVSRCSEGKIFTEQTKRYTDNIELQDTLRAFHLDAEKFWYLCLFVNDIVEGFTVDMVTPLYPRKELTNLAEKLDSIKGEIVKRKDSELADLVCNGELSLKIDNKTVLSITAPNILSTIKDALQYYLKYKEDKGEGWQLGVTPCTIKHKDKSTTFIVSLFRKYLGFFCDVLVADKTVVSSKGKIYEVSTDKLQLIGTMIYILGISNDKRFMKEKGFLRTYTYKGKMKLEPNRYYYIVDNEVGH
;
A
#
# COMPACT_ATOMS: atom_id res chain seq x y z
N MET A 1 -25.63 9.51 -21.43
CA MET A 1 -25.35 9.29 -19.99
C MET A 1 -24.82 7.90 -19.68
N GLU A 2 -25.58 6.81 -19.83
CA GLU A 2 -25.08 5.47 -19.42
C GLU A 2 -24.01 4.92 -20.38
N GLU A 3 -24.16 5.12 -21.69
CA GLU A 3 -23.14 4.78 -22.70
C GLU A 3 -21.87 5.63 -22.55
N GLU A 4 -22.00 6.96 -22.38
CA GLU A 4 -20.85 7.87 -22.17
C GLU A 4 -20.07 7.55 -20.88
N LYS A 5 -20.76 7.17 -19.81
CA LYS A 5 -20.13 6.74 -18.55
C LYS A 5 -19.33 5.46 -18.76
N THR A 6 -19.88 4.53 -19.55
CA THR A 6 -19.22 3.25 -19.86
C THR A 6 -17.97 3.45 -20.74
N GLU A 7 -18.00 4.42 -21.66
CA GLU A 7 -16.86 4.77 -22.51
C GLU A 7 -15.74 5.48 -21.73
N PHE A 8 -16.09 6.41 -20.84
CA PHE A 8 -15.15 7.06 -19.93
C PHE A 8 -14.45 6.05 -19.01
N ASP A 9 -15.22 5.19 -18.35
CA ASP A 9 -14.70 4.17 -17.44
C ASP A 9 -13.70 3.25 -18.15
N LYS A 10 -14.00 2.88 -19.40
CA LYS A 10 -13.12 2.07 -20.23
C LYS A 10 -11.82 2.80 -20.58
N ALA A 11 -11.90 4.07 -20.97
CA ALA A 11 -10.72 4.87 -21.31
C ALA A 11 -9.78 5.03 -20.09
N VAL A 12 -10.34 5.37 -18.92
CA VAL A 12 -9.56 5.50 -17.68
C VAL A 12 -8.96 4.16 -17.27
N TYR A 13 -9.71 3.06 -17.38
CA TYR A 13 -9.21 1.72 -17.11
C TYR A 13 -8.01 1.37 -17.98
N ASP A 14 -8.12 1.60 -19.30
CA ASP A 14 -7.06 1.30 -20.25
C ASP A 14 -5.78 2.11 -19.97
N TYR A 15 -5.91 3.33 -19.43
CA TYR A 15 -4.76 4.16 -19.05
C TYR A 15 -3.97 3.61 -17.87
N VAL A 16 -4.65 3.03 -16.88
CA VAL A 16 -4.00 2.61 -15.61
C VAL A 16 -3.75 1.10 -15.53
N LYS A 17 -4.41 0.29 -16.37
CA LYS A 17 -4.32 -1.18 -16.34
C LYS A 17 -2.89 -1.70 -16.47
N ILE A 18 -2.12 -1.21 -17.44
CA ILE A 18 -0.73 -1.66 -17.65
C ILE A 18 0.11 -1.40 -16.41
N TYR A 19 -0.07 -0.23 -15.79
CA TYR A 19 0.64 0.10 -14.56
C TYR A 19 0.18 -0.80 -13.40
N ALA A 20 -1.11 -1.04 -13.24
CA ALA A 20 -1.66 -1.95 -12.23
C ALA A 20 -1.12 -3.37 -12.36
N GLU A 21 -0.95 -3.86 -13.60
CA GLU A 21 -0.34 -5.15 -13.91
C GLU A 21 1.15 -5.18 -13.56
N MET A 22 1.91 -4.15 -13.95
CA MET A 22 3.33 -3.99 -13.58
C MET A 22 3.52 -3.90 -12.06
N ALA A 23 2.57 -3.29 -11.37
CA ALA A 23 2.53 -3.16 -9.93
C ALA A 23 2.12 -4.47 -9.22
N GLY A 24 1.70 -5.50 -9.97
CA GLY A 24 1.33 -6.82 -9.47
C GLY A 24 -0.06 -6.91 -8.85
N VAL A 25 -0.92 -5.90 -9.04
CA VAL A 25 -2.26 -5.84 -8.47
C VAL A 25 -3.29 -5.36 -9.50
N PRO A 26 -3.63 -6.16 -10.53
CA PRO A 26 -4.47 -5.69 -11.65
C PRO A 26 -5.87 -5.19 -11.25
N ALA A 27 -6.44 -5.72 -10.16
CA ALA A 27 -7.80 -5.35 -9.76
C ALA A 27 -7.89 -3.94 -9.14
N ILE A 28 -6.76 -3.32 -8.78
CA ILE A 28 -6.73 -1.94 -8.28
C ILE A 28 -7.17 -0.92 -9.35
N ALA A 29 -6.95 -1.23 -10.63
CA ALA A 29 -7.39 -0.40 -11.74
C ALA A 29 -8.92 -0.26 -11.79
N LYS A 30 -9.65 -1.35 -11.54
CA LYS A 30 -11.13 -1.33 -11.52
C LYS A 30 -11.66 -0.52 -10.34
N ILE A 31 -11.01 -0.64 -9.18
CA ILE A 31 -11.37 0.12 -7.97
C ILE A 31 -11.19 1.62 -8.22
N PHE A 32 -10.05 2.00 -8.79
CA PHE A 32 -9.79 3.41 -9.13
C PHE A 32 -10.86 3.97 -10.06
N VAL A 33 -11.20 3.24 -11.13
CA VAL A 33 -12.25 3.65 -12.07
C VAL A 33 -13.57 3.88 -11.34
N SER A 34 -14.03 2.92 -10.52
CA SER A 34 -15.26 3.08 -9.72
C SER A 34 -15.24 4.37 -8.88
N ARG A 35 -14.11 4.64 -8.21
CA ARG A 35 -13.94 5.84 -7.37
C ARG A 35 -13.91 7.12 -8.17
N CYS A 36 -13.35 7.12 -9.38
CA CYS A 36 -13.45 8.25 -10.31
C CYS A 36 -14.91 8.52 -10.69
N SER A 37 -15.65 7.48 -11.08
CA SER A 37 -17.04 7.60 -11.55
C SER A 37 -18.03 7.96 -10.43
N GLU A 38 -17.67 7.67 -9.18
CA GLU A 38 -18.39 8.07 -7.97
C GLU A 38 -17.98 9.45 -7.43
N GLY A 39 -17.01 10.13 -8.08
CA GLY A 39 -16.52 11.44 -7.65
C GLY A 39 -15.69 11.42 -6.36
N LYS A 40 -15.20 10.24 -5.95
CA LYS A 40 -14.34 10.06 -4.76
C LYS A 40 -12.88 10.40 -5.02
N ILE A 41 -12.50 10.56 -6.28
CA ILE A 41 -11.19 11.09 -6.69
C ILE A 41 -11.38 12.57 -7.05
N PHE A 42 -10.90 13.47 -6.20
CA PHE A 42 -11.05 14.90 -6.41
C PHE A 42 -10.26 15.37 -7.62
N THR A 43 -10.94 16.02 -8.57
CA THR A 43 -10.36 16.58 -9.81
C THR A 43 -10.28 18.10 -9.79
N GLU A 44 -10.50 18.75 -8.65
CA GLU A 44 -10.49 20.22 -8.53
C GLU A 44 -9.17 20.86 -8.99
N GLN A 45 -8.08 20.09 -8.95
CA GLN A 45 -6.73 20.50 -9.36
C GLN A 45 -6.51 20.38 -10.88
N THR A 46 -7.46 19.83 -11.65
CA THR A 46 -7.36 19.64 -13.12
C THR A 46 -7.08 20.96 -13.84
N LYS A 47 -7.65 22.07 -13.35
CA LYS A 47 -7.35 23.39 -13.90
C LYS A 47 -5.89 23.80 -13.66
N ARG A 48 -5.36 23.57 -12.45
CA ARG A 48 -3.94 23.84 -12.13
C ARG A 48 -2.99 22.99 -12.98
N TYR A 49 -3.41 21.78 -13.34
CA TYR A 49 -2.67 20.90 -14.24
C TYR A 49 -2.68 21.43 -15.68
N THR A 50 -3.87 21.71 -16.21
CA THR A 50 -4.08 22.09 -17.62
C THR A 50 -3.49 23.47 -17.92
N ASP A 51 -3.63 24.43 -17.00
CA ASP A 51 -3.17 25.80 -17.18
C ASP A 51 -1.64 25.96 -16.99
N ASN A 52 -0.94 24.92 -16.49
CA ASN A 52 0.49 24.99 -16.24
C ASN A 52 1.30 24.74 -17.53
N ILE A 53 1.58 25.83 -18.26
CA ILE A 53 2.30 25.80 -19.54
C ILE A 53 3.66 25.10 -19.43
N GLU A 54 4.43 25.33 -18.35
CA GLU A 54 5.76 24.73 -18.16
C GLU A 54 5.67 23.20 -17.99
N LEU A 55 4.62 22.73 -17.30
CA LEU A 55 4.32 21.30 -17.22
C LEU A 55 3.91 20.75 -18.59
N GLN A 56 3.01 21.42 -19.31
CA GLN A 56 2.57 20.96 -20.63
C GLN A 56 3.74 20.87 -21.63
N ASP A 57 4.66 21.83 -21.59
CA ASP A 57 5.93 21.78 -22.35
C ASP A 57 6.78 20.57 -21.96
N THR A 58 6.90 20.30 -20.65
CA THR A 58 7.65 19.15 -20.12
C THR A 58 7.03 17.83 -20.59
N LEU A 59 5.71 17.69 -20.55
CA LEU A 59 5.01 16.49 -21.01
C LEU A 59 5.24 16.24 -22.51
N ARG A 60 5.18 17.30 -23.33
CA ARG A 60 5.50 17.21 -24.76
C ARG A 60 6.94 16.75 -25.00
N ALA A 61 7.91 17.25 -24.23
CA ALA A 61 9.30 16.80 -24.32
C ALA A 61 9.49 15.33 -23.95
N PHE A 62 8.66 14.77 -23.07
CA PHE A 62 8.66 13.33 -22.76
C PHE A 62 7.76 12.50 -23.67
N HIS A 63 7.15 13.10 -24.70
CA HIS A 63 6.13 12.47 -25.55
C HIS A 63 4.97 11.85 -24.77
N LEU A 64 4.59 12.50 -23.67
CA LEU A 64 3.47 12.07 -22.84
C LEU A 64 2.18 12.72 -23.31
N ASP A 65 1.15 11.89 -23.44
CA ASP A 65 -0.23 12.36 -23.51
C ASP A 65 -0.63 12.95 -22.16
N ALA A 66 -1.03 14.23 -22.15
CA ALA A 66 -1.32 14.95 -20.93
C ALA A 66 -2.52 14.36 -20.18
N GLU A 67 -3.58 13.97 -20.88
CA GLU A 67 -4.76 13.41 -20.24
C GLU A 67 -4.43 12.06 -19.60
N LYS A 68 -3.74 11.17 -20.33
CA LYS A 68 -3.34 9.86 -19.79
C LYS A 68 -2.40 9.99 -18.59
N PHE A 69 -1.45 10.92 -18.67
CA PHE A 69 -0.52 11.17 -17.58
C PHE A 69 -1.23 11.74 -16.34
N TRP A 70 -2.25 12.58 -16.52
CA TRP A 70 -3.08 13.07 -15.41
C TRP A 70 -3.76 11.93 -14.66
N TYR A 71 -4.44 11.02 -15.38
CA TYR A 71 -5.10 9.87 -14.76
C TYR A 71 -4.11 8.91 -14.10
N LEU A 72 -2.92 8.71 -14.67
CA LEU A 72 -1.85 7.96 -14.01
C LEU A 72 -1.45 8.62 -12.68
N CYS A 73 -1.30 9.94 -12.65
CA CYS A 73 -0.94 10.65 -11.42
C CYS A 73 -2.03 10.60 -10.36
N LEU A 74 -3.30 10.73 -10.76
CA LEU A 74 -4.45 10.54 -9.86
C LEU A 74 -4.49 9.13 -9.31
N PHE A 75 -4.25 8.12 -10.15
CA PHE A 75 -4.18 6.73 -9.76
C PHE A 75 -3.03 6.45 -8.77
N VAL A 76 -1.84 6.99 -9.01
CA VAL A 76 -0.73 6.88 -8.05
C VAL A 76 -1.06 7.60 -6.74
N ASN A 77 -1.70 8.76 -6.78
CA ASN A 77 -2.11 9.48 -5.57
C ASN A 77 -3.13 8.66 -4.77
N ASP A 78 -4.15 8.11 -5.44
CA ASP A 78 -5.11 7.21 -4.83
C ASP A 78 -4.38 6.04 -4.14
N ILE A 79 -3.38 5.46 -4.83
CA ILE A 79 -2.58 4.35 -4.30
C ILE A 79 -1.94 4.73 -2.97
N VAL A 80 -1.30 5.89 -2.96
CA VAL A 80 -0.60 6.41 -1.78
C VAL A 80 -1.58 6.73 -0.66
N GLU A 81 -2.73 7.33 -0.98
CA GLU A 81 -3.79 7.59 -0.01
C GLU A 81 -4.23 6.31 0.70
N GLY A 82 -4.43 5.21 -0.05
CA GLY A 82 -4.78 3.92 0.56
C GLY A 82 -3.72 3.33 1.51
N PHE A 83 -2.46 3.73 1.38
CA PHE A 83 -1.41 3.36 2.36
C PHE A 83 -1.36 4.26 3.60
N THR A 84 -2.11 5.38 3.60
CA THR A 84 -1.99 6.45 4.61
C THR A 84 -3.28 6.69 5.38
N VAL A 85 -4.40 6.14 4.90
CA VAL A 85 -5.66 6.05 5.66
C VAL A 85 -5.52 5.02 6.78
N ASP A 86 -6.16 5.29 7.93
CA ASP A 86 -6.24 4.31 9.02
C ASP A 86 -7.04 3.11 8.54
N MET A 87 -6.34 2.00 8.27
CA MET A 87 -7.02 0.78 7.85
C MET A 87 -7.75 0.18 9.04
N VAL A 88 -9.05 -0.04 8.86
CA VAL A 88 -9.76 -1.12 9.53
C VAL A 88 -9.21 -2.39 8.89
N THR A 89 -8.11 -2.91 9.43
CA THR A 89 -7.59 -4.19 8.98
C THR A 89 -8.56 -5.23 9.51
N PRO A 90 -9.27 -6.01 8.67
CA PRO A 90 -9.83 -7.25 9.16
C PRO A 90 -8.64 -8.06 9.64
N LEU A 91 -8.50 -8.17 10.97
CA LEU A 91 -7.63 -9.17 11.55
C LEU A 91 -7.99 -10.47 10.86
N TYR A 92 -7.02 -11.15 10.25
CA TYR A 92 -7.21 -12.48 9.70
C TYR A 92 -6.94 -13.45 10.83
N PRO A 93 -7.90 -13.71 11.73
CA PRO A 93 -7.61 -14.45 12.95
C PRO A 93 -7.19 -15.85 12.54
N ARG A 94 -7.78 -16.40 11.47
CA ARG A 94 -7.32 -17.64 10.83
C ARG A 94 -5.83 -17.64 10.55
N LYS A 95 -5.31 -16.65 9.81
CA LYS A 95 -3.92 -16.65 9.35
C LYS A 95 -2.95 -16.49 10.52
N GLU A 96 -3.23 -15.57 11.44
CA GLU A 96 -2.38 -15.34 12.62
C GLU A 96 -2.41 -16.54 13.58
N LEU A 97 -3.60 -17.11 13.83
CA LEU A 97 -3.74 -18.29 14.68
C LEU A 97 -3.12 -19.54 14.04
N THR A 98 -3.22 -19.69 12.71
CA THR A 98 -2.57 -20.78 11.97
C THR A 98 -1.04 -20.66 12.07
N ASN A 99 -0.49 -19.47 11.82
CA ASN A 99 0.94 -19.20 11.94
C ASN A 99 1.45 -19.42 13.38
N LEU A 100 0.67 -19.02 14.38
CA LEU A 100 1.00 -19.30 15.78
C LEU A 100 1.02 -20.81 16.06
N ALA A 101 0.01 -21.55 15.60
CA ALA A 101 -0.07 -23.01 15.78
C ALA A 101 1.10 -23.73 15.09
N GLU A 102 1.45 -23.35 13.85
CA GLU A 102 2.59 -23.90 13.10
C GLU A 102 3.93 -23.62 13.82
N LYS A 103 4.11 -22.40 14.35
CA LYS A 103 5.31 -22.06 15.13
C LYS A 103 5.41 -22.88 16.40
N LEU A 104 4.31 -23.07 17.12
CA LEU A 104 4.27 -23.92 18.31
C LEU A 104 4.56 -25.39 17.95
N ASP A 105 4.10 -25.87 16.80
CA ASP A 105 4.37 -27.23 16.31
C ASP A 105 5.84 -27.45 15.93
N SER A 106 6.53 -26.39 15.49
CA SER A 106 7.95 -26.44 15.18
C SER A 106 8.86 -26.56 16.41
N ILE A 107 8.34 -26.37 17.63
CA ILE A 107 9.09 -26.50 18.88
C ILE A 107 9.38 -27.98 19.11
N LYS A 108 10.65 -28.36 18.98
CA LYS A 108 11.09 -29.73 19.24
C LYS A 108 11.25 -29.95 20.75
N GLY A 109 10.65 -31.00 21.25
CA GLY A 109 10.84 -31.49 22.62
C GLY A 109 11.73 -32.73 22.64
N GLU A 110 12.56 -32.84 23.65
CA GLU A 110 13.34 -34.05 23.96
C GLU A 110 12.82 -34.66 25.26
N ILE A 111 12.72 -36.00 25.29
CA ILE A 111 12.41 -36.74 26.50
C ILE A 111 13.72 -37.06 27.19
N VAL A 112 13.97 -36.39 28.31
CA VAL A 112 15.17 -36.59 29.12
C VAL A 112 14.80 -37.49 30.30
N LYS A 113 15.35 -38.71 30.33
CA LYS A 113 15.19 -39.59 31.49
C LYS A 113 15.90 -39.00 32.70
N ARG A 114 15.23 -38.94 33.84
CA ARG A 114 15.89 -38.56 35.09
C ARG A 114 16.85 -39.67 35.51
N LYS A 115 18.04 -39.30 35.97
CA LYS A 115 19.12 -40.26 36.30
C LYS A 115 18.68 -41.33 37.32
N ASP A 116 17.77 -40.99 38.23
CA ASP A 116 17.37 -41.83 39.37
C ASP A 116 15.84 -42.00 39.49
N SER A 117 15.09 -41.97 38.38
CA SER A 117 13.63 -42.16 38.39
C SER A 117 13.14 -42.81 37.10
N GLU A 118 12.06 -43.60 37.19
CA GLU A 118 11.32 -44.06 36.00
C GLU A 118 10.59 -42.91 35.27
N LEU A 119 10.54 -41.73 35.88
CA LEU A 119 9.97 -40.53 35.29
C LEU A 119 10.94 -39.88 34.29
N ALA A 120 10.40 -39.39 33.19
CA ALA A 120 11.13 -38.62 32.20
C ALA A 120 10.57 -37.20 32.11
N ASP A 121 11.46 -36.23 31.92
CA ASP A 121 11.10 -34.84 31.70
C ASP A 121 10.96 -34.58 30.19
N LEU A 122 9.86 -33.91 29.82
CA LEU A 122 9.79 -33.27 28.52
C LEU A 122 10.54 -31.95 28.63
N VAL A 123 11.59 -31.77 27.83
CA VAL A 123 12.37 -30.52 27.77
C VAL A 123 12.19 -29.94 26.38
N CYS A 124 11.79 -28.67 26.28
CA CYS A 124 11.74 -27.96 25.02
C CYS A 124 12.50 -26.64 25.11
N ASN A 125 13.04 -26.17 23.98
CA ASN A 125 13.73 -24.88 23.87
C ASN A 125 12.81 -23.74 23.40
N GLY A 126 11.49 -23.93 23.49
CA GLY A 126 10.49 -22.97 23.07
C GLY A 126 10.03 -22.03 24.18
N GLU A 127 9.74 -20.78 23.81
CA GLU A 127 9.15 -19.76 24.69
C GLU A 127 8.03 -19.03 23.95
N LEU A 128 6.86 -18.91 24.58
CA LEU A 128 5.79 -18.01 24.16
C LEU A 128 5.76 -16.79 25.09
N SER A 129 6.13 -15.63 24.56
CA SER A 129 6.18 -14.38 25.35
C SER A 129 5.14 -13.36 24.88
N LEU A 130 4.47 -12.69 25.82
CA LEU A 130 3.64 -11.51 25.57
C LEU A 130 4.41 -10.25 26.00
N LYS A 131 4.45 -9.25 25.11
CA LYS A 131 5.03 -7.93 25.40
C LYS A 131 3.95 -6.85 25.39
N ILE A 132 3.93 -6.02 26.41
CA ILE A 132 3.13 -4.79 26.49
C ILE A 132 4.10 -3.63 26.66
N ASP A 133 3.98 -2.59 25.83
CA ASP A 133 4.89 -1.44 25.79
C ASP A 133 6.38 -1.84 25.73
N ASN A 134 6.68 -2.83 24.89
CA ASN A 134 8.02 -3.44 24.72
C ASN A 134 8.59 -4.13 25.97
N LYS A 135 7.83 -4.27 27.04
CA LYS A 135 8.21 -5.04 28.23
C LYS A 135 7.58 -6.41 28.19
N THR A 136 8.37 -7.47 28.40
CA THR A 136 7.83 -8.82 28.55
C THR A 136 7.03 -8.89 29.85
N VAL A 137 5.72 -9.11 29.73
CA VAL A 137 4.80 -9.20 30.87
C VAL A 137 4.44 -10.63 31.21
N LEU A 138 4.58 -11.55 30.25
CA LEU A 138 4.32 -12.98 30.42
C LEU A 138 5.28 -13.76 29.53
N SER A 139 5.79 -14.87 30.06
CA SER A 139 6.62 -15.84 29.35
C SER A 139 6.19 -17.24 29.76
N ILE A 140 5.90 -18.09 28.78
CA ILE A 140 5.51 -19.49 28.96
C ILE A 140 6.59 -20.35 28.31
N THR A 141 7.30 -21.12 29.14
CA THR A 141 8.36 -22.04 28.71
C THR A 141 8.03 -23.51 28.98
N ALA A 142 6.96 -23.78 29.72
CA ALA A 142 6.55 -25.12 30.09
C ALA A 142 6.05 -25.90 28.85
N PRO A 143 6.71 -27.00 28.44
CA PRO A 143 6.41 -27.69 27.18
C PRO A 143 4.97 -28.22 27.09
N ASN A 144 4.44 -28.74 28.20
CA ASN A 144 3.07 -29.23 28.30
C ASN A 144 2.03 -28.12 28.13
N ILE A 145 2.33 -26.91 28.61
CA ILE A 145 1.45 -25.74 28.44
C ILE A 145 1.51 -25.27 26.98
N LEU A 146 2.70 -25.20 26.38
CA LEU A 146 2.87 -24.85 24.97
C LEU A 146 2.12 -25.83 24.04
N SER A 147 2.21 -27.14 24.31
CA SER A 147 1.43 -28.15 23.58
C SER A 147 -0.07 -27.96 23.75
N THR A 148 -0.54 -27.74 24.98
CA THR A 148 -1.97 -27.49 25.26
C THR A 148 -2.49 -26.27 24.48
N ILE A 149 -1.71 -25.19 24.41
CA ILE A 149 -2.08 -23.99 23.64
C ILE A 149 -2.18 -24.33 22.15
N LYS A 150 -1.22 -25.07 21.61
CA LYS A 150 -1.25 -25.52 20.21
C LYS A 150 -2.50 -26.35 19.91
N ASP A 151 -2.79 -27.34 20.75
CA ASP A 151 -3.93 -28.24 20.55
C ASP A 151 -5.25 -27.48 20.62
N ALA A 152 -5.37 -26.53 21.55
CA ALA A 152 -6.54 -25.64 21.65
C ALA A 152 -6.72 -24.77 20.40
N LEU A 153 -5.62 -24.23 19.84
CA LEU A 153 -5.65 -23.45 18.60
C LEU A 153 -6.09 -24.31 17.41
N GLN A 154 -5.49 -25.49 17.24
CA GLN A 154 -5.84 -26.41 16.15
C GLN A 154 -7.28 -26.89 16.25
N TYR A 155 -7.75 -27.22 17.45
CA TYR A 155 -9.15 -27.56 17.70
C TYR A 155 -10.08 -26.41 17.31
N TYR A 156 -9.78 -25.18 17.73
CA TYR A 156 -10.58 -24.01 17.39
C TYR A 156 -10.62 -23.73 15.88
N LEU A 157 -9.46 -23.82 15.20
CA LEU A 157 -9.36 -23.64 13.74
C LEU A 157 -10.24 -24.66 13.01
N LYS A 158 -10.15 -25.93 13.40
CA LYS A 158 -10.95 -27.02 12.81
C LYS A 158 -12.43 -26.88 13.12
N TYR A 159 -12.80 -26.56 14.36
CA TYR A 159 -14.19 -26.34 14.76
C TYR A 159 -14.86 -25.26 13.90
N LYS A 160 -14.18 -24.14 13.65
CA LYS A 160 -14.69 -23.06 12.80
C LYS A 160 -14.87 -23.50 11.34
N GLU A 161 -13.93 -24.29 10.83
CA GLU A 161 -13.99 -24.85 9.47
C GLU A 161 -15.16 -25.83 9.32
N ASP A 162 -15.30 -26.79 10.24
CA ASP A 162 -16.36 -27.80 10.23
C ASP A 162 -17.77 -27.19 10.38
N LYS A 163 -17.89 -26.07 11.10
CA LYS A 163 -19.17 -25.37 11.30
C LYS A 163 -19.54 -24.41 10.17
N GLY A 164 -18.61 -24.10 9.26
CA GLY A 164 -18.82 -23.08 8.23
C GLY A 164 -19.07 -21.67 8.80
N GLU A 165 -18.74 -21.44 10.08
CA GLU A 165 -18.91 -20.14 10.72
C GLU A 165 -17.83 -19.18 10.19
N GLY A 166 -18.24 -17.97 9.79
CA GLY A 166 -17.31 -16.92 9.42
C GLY A 166 -16.31 -16.60 10.54
N TRP A 167 -15.15 -16.08 10.16
CA TRP A 167 -14.08 -15.65 11.09
C TRP A 167 -14.37 -14.31 11.79
N GLN A 168 -15.65 -13.94 11.89
CA GLN A 168 -16.09 -12.76 12.60
C GLN A 168 -15.93 -13.02 14.10
N LEU A 169 -14.88 -12.47 14.71
CA LEU A 169 -14.84 -12.33 16.15
C LEU A 169 -15.89 -11.26 16.51
N GLY A 170 -16.68 -11.48 17.56
CA GLY A 170 -17.66 -10.50 18.07
C GLY A 170 -17.05 -9.24 18.69
N VAL A 171 -15.87 -8.82 18.20
CA VAL A 171 -15.16 -7.61 18.59
C VAL A 171 -15.11 -6.65 17.41
N THR A 172 -15.19 -5.35 17.71
CA THR A 172 -14.97 -4.28 16.75
C THR A 172 -13.65 -4.53 16.01
N PRO A 173 -13.63 -4.45 14.66
CA PRO A 173 -12.41 -4.72 13.91
C PRO A 173 -11.28 -3.82 14.40
N CYS A 174 -10.13 -4.42 14.74
CA CYS A 174 -9.01 -3.67 15.28
C CYS A 174 -8.52 -2.65 14.26
N THR A 175 -8.69 -1.37 14.59
CA THR A 175 -8.14 -0.28 13.80
C THR A 175 -6.62 -0.29 13.97
N ILE A 176 -5.89 -0.70 12.93
CA ILE A 176 -4.46 -0.42 12.89
C ILE A 176 -4.35 1.03 12.48
N LYS A 177 -4.12 1.92 13.46
CA LYS A 177 -3.75 3.29 13.14
C LYS A 177 -2.41 3.26 12.43
N HIS A 178 -2.39 3.56 11.14
CA HIS A 178 -1.13 3.72 10.43
C HIS A 178 -0.48 4.99 10.97
N LYS A 179 0.65 4.80 11.67
CA LYS A 179 1.26 5.83 12.52
C LYS A 179 1.90 6.98 11.72
N ASP A 180 2.04 6.85 10.39
CA ASP A 180 2.85 7.77 9.60
C ASP A 180 2.04 8.41 8.46
N LYS A 181 1.20 9.38 8.83
CA LYS A 181 0.55 10.33 7.91
C LYS A 181 1.47 11.52 7.58
N SER A 182 2.77 11.42 7.87
CA SER A 182 3.67 12.55 7.64
C SER A 182 3.73 12.87 6.15
N THR A 183 3.67 14.15 5.78
CA THR A 183 3.81 14.61 4.39
C THR A 183 5.07 14.04 3.74
N THR A 184 6.16 13.89 4.51
CA THR A 184 7.40 13.27 4.04
C THR A 184 7.21 11.81 3.61
N PHE A 185 6.44 11.02 4.36
CA PHE A 185 6.13 9.64 4.00
C PHE A 185 5.28 9.58 2.72
N ILE A 186 4.20 10.36 2.65
CA ILE A 186 3.29 10.45 1.48
C ILE A 186 4.08 10.84 0.23
N VAL A 187 4.88 11.92 0.30
CA VAL A 187 5.74 12.38 -0.80
C VAL A 187 6.75 11.31 -1.22
N SER A 188 7.35 10.60 -0.26
CA SER A 188 8.32 9.54 -0.57
C SER A 188 7.69 8.35 -1.28
N LEU A 189 6.43 8.02 -0.96
CA LEU A 189 5.68 6.97 -1.66
C LEU A 189 5.24 7.40 -3.05
N PHE A 190 4.65 8.59 -3.17
CA PHE A 190 4.23 9.13 -4.46
C PHE A 190 5.40 9.19 -5.44
N ARG A 191 6.55 9.71 -4.96
CA ARG A 191 7.79 9.73 -5.75
C ARG A 191 8.23 8.34 -6.19
N LYS A 192 8.16 7.34 -5.31
CA LYS A 192 8.58 5.97 -5.63
C LYS A 192 7.71 5.36 -6.72
N TYR A 193 6.38 5.46 -6.58
CA TYR A 193 5.44 4.87 -7.54
C TYR A 193 5.46 5.59 -8.88
N LEU A 194 5.36 6.91 -8.91
CA LEU A 194 5.45 7.65 -10.16
C LEU A 194 6.87 7.56 -10.78
N GLY A 195 7.89 7.41 -9.94
CA GLY A 195 9.28 7.17 -10.34
C GLY A 195 9.44 5.94 -11.23
N PHE A 196 8.80 4.81 -10.91
CA PHE A 196 8.88 3.61 -11.76
C PHE A 196 8.39 3.85 -13.19
N PHE A 197 7.36 4.67 -13.36
CA PHE A 197 6.90 5.07 -14.68
C PHE A 197 7.89 6.03 -15.35
N CYS A 198 8.34 7.05 -14.61
CA CYS A 198 9.24 8.06 -15.16
C CYS A 198 10.63 7.50 -15.55
N ASP A 199 11.10 6.44 -14.89
CA ASP A 199 12.45 5.89 -15.09
C ASP A 199 12.71 5.42 -16.53
N VAL A 200 11.68 4.97 -17.25
CA VAL A 200 11.81 4.55 -18.66
C VAL A 200 11.67 5.70 -19.66
N LEU A 201 11.25 6.89 -19.23
CA LEU A 201 11.05 8.02 -20.14
C LEU A 201 12.37 8.59 -20.65
N VAL A 202 12.39 9.04 -21.91
CA VAL A 202 13.50 9.76 -22.52
C VAL A 202 12.98 11.09 -23.02
N ALA A 203 13.59 12.19 -22.58
CA ALA A 203 13.20 13.51 -23.03
C ALA A 203 13.82 13.83 -24.38
N ASP A 204 13.00 14.32 -25.31
CA ASP A 204 13.43 15.00 -26.51
C ASP A 204 13.90 16.41 -26.16
N LYS A 205 15.20 16.63 -26.32
CA LYS A 205 15.87 17.92 -26.04
C LYS A 205 15.69 18.95 -27.15
N THR A 206 15.04 18.59 -28.25
CA THR A 206 14.78 19.47 -29.38
C THR A 206 13.43 20.19 -29.27
N VAL A 207 12.56 19.76 -28.37
CA VAL A 207 11.26 20.40 -28.11
C VAL A 207 11.47 21.82 -27.60
N VAL A 208 10.79 22.76 -28.24
CA VAL A 208 10.81 24.18 -27.90
C VAL A 208 9.66 24.48 -26.94
N SER A 209 9.91 25.31 -25.92
CA SER A 209 8.85 25.76 -25.02
C SER A 209 7.75 26.50 -25.79
N SER A 210 6.56 26.58 -25.21
CA SER A 210 5.47 27.41 -25.73
C SER A 210 5.84 28.91 -25.81
N LYS A 211 6.93 29.31 -25.14
CA LYS A 211 7.52 30.66 -25.19
C LYS A 211 8.63 30.80 -26.23
N GLY A 212 8.86 29.78 -27.07
CA GLY A 212 9.82 29.83 -28.18
C GLY A 212 11.28 29.57 -27.80
N LYS A 213 11.57 29.00 -26.62
CA LYS A 213 12.94 28.75 -26.15
C LYS A 213 13.18 27.28 -25.82
N ILE A 214 14.25 26.71 -26.37
CA ILE A 214 14.65 25.30 -26.19
C ILE A 214 15.07 25.01 -24.73
N TYR A 215 15.82 25.91 -24.09
CA TYR A 215 16.41 25.67 -22.76
C TYR A 215 15.47 25.86 -21.56
N GLU A 216 14.21 26.26 -21.80
CA GLU A 216 13.22 26.47 -20.74
C GLU A 216 12.39 25.22 -20.44
N VAL A 217 12.45 24.19 -21.29
CA VAL A 217 11.71 22.94 -21.07
C VAL A 217 12.46 22.05 -20.09
N SER A 218 11.80 21.66 -19.00
CA SER A 218 12.40 20.75 -18.03
C SER A 218 12.49 19.34 -18.61
N THR A 219 13.69 18.77 -18.61
CA THR A 219 13.91 17.35 -18.94
C THR A 219 14.21 16.50 -17.69
N ASP A 220 14.00 17.07 -16.50
CA ASP A 220 14.28 16.39 -15.23
C ASP A 220 13.03 15.66 -14.71
N LYS A 221 13.14 14.33 -14.60
CA LYS A 221 12.05 13.46 -14.14
C LYS A 221 11.63 13.73 -12.70
N LEU A 222 12.58 14.09 -11.83
CA LEU A 222 12.27 14.41 -10.43
C LEU A 222 11.54 15.76 -10.34
N GLN A 223 11.86 16.70 -11.21
CA GLN A 223 11.15 17.96 -11.33
C GLN A 223 9.71 17.73 -11.82
N LEU A 224 9.49 16.84 -12.79
CA LEU A 224 8.14 16.44 -13.21
C LEU A 224 7.33 15.87 -12.04
N ILE A 225 7.90 14.92 -11.29
CA ILE A 225 7.24 14.32 -10.12
C ILE A 225 6.98 15.40 -9.03
N GLY A 226 7.94 16.29 -8.78
CA GLY A 226 7.81 17.39 -7.83
C GLY A 226 6.66 18.33 -8.21
N THR A 227 6.58 18.73 -9.46
CA THR A 227 5.48 19.54 -9.98
C THR A 227 4.12 18.86 -9.76
N MET A 228 4.04 17.55 -9.98
CA MET A 228 2.80 16.80 -9.71
C MET A 228 2.43 16.76 -8.22
N ILE A 229 3.40 16.61 -7.31
CA ILE A 229 3.18 16.68 -5.85
C ILE A 229 2.53 18.01 -5.46
N TYR A 230 2.98 19.12 -6.05
CA TYR A 230 2.40 20.44 -5.79
C TYR A 230 1.01 20.60 -6.41
N ILE A 231 0.83 20.18 -7.68
CA ILE A 231 -0.44 20.32 -8.40
C ILE A 231 -1.54 19.52 -7.72
N LEU A 232 -1.26 18.27 -7.33
CA LEU A 232 -2.20 17.39 -6.63
C LEU A 232 -2.48 17.82 -5.19
N GLY A 233 -1.75 18.81 -4.66
CA GLY A 233 -1.94 19.28 -3.28
C GLY A 233 -1.39 18.34 -2.21
N ILE A 234 -0.61 17.32 -2.58
CA ILE A 234 0.09 16.43 -1.64
C ILE A 234 1.01 17.25 -0.72
N SER A 235 1.62 18.31 -1.25
CA SER A 235 2.30 19.35 -0.48
C SER A 235 2.11 20.72 -1.11
N ASN A 236 1.86 21.73 -0.28
CA ASN A 236 1.76 23.12 -0.71
C ASN A 236 3.11 23.84 -0.82
N ASP A 237 4.23 23.12 -0.63
CA ASP A 237 5.57 23.69 -0.70
C ASP A 237 5.99 23.98 -2.15
N LYS A 238 6.10 25.26 -2.51
CA LYS A 238 6.46 25.71 -3.85
C LYS A 238 7.85 25.25 -4.30
N ARG A 239 8.73 24.83 -3.38
CA ARG A 239 10.05 24.27 -3.73
C ARG A 239 9.94 23.04 -4.61
N PHE A 240 8.86 22.25 -4.49
CA PHE A 240 8.59 21.12 -5.38
C PHE A 240 8.47 21.52 -6.86
N MET A 241 8.03 22.74 -7.17
CA MET A 241 7.99 23.25 -8.56
C MET A 241 9.24 24.03 -8.96
N LYS A 242 9.93 24.67 -8.01
CA LYS A 242 10.94 25.70 -8.32
C LYS A 242 12.38 25.24 -8.12
N GLU A 243 12.62 24.31 -7.20
CA GLU A 243 13.97 23.94 -6.76
C GLU A 243 14.37 22.58 -7.31
N LYS A 244 15.25 22.60 -8.33
CA LYS A 244 15.80 21.38 -8.93
C LYS A 244 16.48 20.51 -7.88
N GLY A 245 16.08 19.24 -7.82
CA GLY A 245 16.67 18.28 -6.91
C GLY A 245 16.13 18.32 -5.47
N PHE A 246 15.19 19.22 -5.13
CA PHE A 246 14.55 19.27 -3.82
C PHE A 246 13.95 17.91 -3.43
N LEU A 247 13.29 17.26 -4.40
CA LEU A 247 12.68 15.94 -4.25
C LEU A 247 13.69 14.80 -3.97
N ARG A 248 15.00 15.00 -4.21
CA ARG A 248 16.03 13.97 -3.97
C ARG A 248 16.13 13.57 -2.49
N THR A 249 15.78 14.47 -1.59
CA THR A 249 15.81 14.24 -0.13
C THR A 249 14.70 13.29 0.32
N TYR A 250 13.64 13.13 -0.47
CA TYR A 250 12.49 12.28 -0.16
C TYR A 250 12.70 10.88 -0.74
N THR A 251 13.25 9.97 0.07
CA THR A 251 13.51 8.58 -0.35
C THR A 251 12.80 7.59 0.56
N TYR A 252 12.05 6.67 -0.04
CA TYR A 252 11.45 5.55 0.69
C TYR A 252 12.40 4.34 0.67
N LYS A 253 12.91 3.93 1.85
CA LYS A 253 13.89 2.83 1.98
C LYS A 253 13.29 1.47 2.38
N GLY A 254 11.97 1.37 2.55
CA GLY A 254 11.31 0.12 2.97
C GLY A 254 11.15 -0.89 1.83
N LYS A 255 11.11 -2.19 2.19
CA LYS A 255 10.60 -3.26 1.32
C LYS A 255 9.07 -3.13 1.28
N MET A 256 8.53 -2.63 0.17
CA MET A 256 7.08 -2.52 -0.01
C MET A 256 6.61 -3.61 -0.95
N LYS A 257 5.71 -4.46 -0.45
CA LYS A 257 4.81 -5.26 -1.28
C LYS A 257 3.50 -4.49 -1.36
N LEU A 258 3.04 -4.19 -2.57
CA LEU A 258 1.64 -3.90 -2.80
C LEU A 258 0.88 -5.18 -2.45
N GLU A 259 0.42 -5.29 -1.21
CA GLU A 259 -0.44 -6.41 -0.84
C GLU A 259 -1.86 -6.00 -1.22
N PRO A 260 -2.56 -6.78 -2.07
CA PRO A 260 -3.94 -6.51 -2.47
C PRO A 260 -4.82 -6.21 -1.25
N ASN A 261 -4.64 -6.96 -0.15
CA ASN A 261 -5.42 -6.78 1.07
C ASN A 261 -5.28 -5.41 1.77
N ARG A 262 -4.33 -4.54 1.39
CA ARG A 262 -4.19 -3.19 1.97
C ARG A 262 -5.00 -2.12 1.23
N TYR A 263 -5.46 -2.41 0.03
CA TYR A 263 -6.09 -1.41 -0.83
C TYR A 263 -7.60 -1.64 -1.05
N TYR A 264 -8.04 -2.89 -0.90
CA TYR A 264 -9.39 -3.31 -1.31
C TYR A 264 -10.47 -2.98 -0.27
N TYR A 265 -10.12 -2.70 0.99
CA TYR A 265 -11.09 -2.42 2.06
C TYR A 265 -11.54 -0.96 2.18
N ILE A 266 -11.04 -0.06 1.32
CA ILE A 266 -11.70 1.25 1.11
C ILE A 266 -13.07 1.02 0.45
N VAL A 267 -13.20 -0.03 -0.37
CA VAL A 267 -14.40 -0.28 -1.18
C VAL A 267 -15.49 -0.99 -0.36
N ASP A 268 -15.14 -1.99 0.46
CA ASP A 268 -16.15 -2.80 1.16
C ASP A 268 -16.82 -2.10 2.35
N ASN A 269 -16.27 -1.00 2.88
CA ASN A 269 -16.92 -0.21 3.95
C ASN A 269 -17.82 0.92 3.42
N GLU A 270 -17.79 1.22 2.11
CA GLU A 270 -18.70 2.17 1.48
C GLU A 270 -19.88 1.48 0.78
N VAL A 271 -19.80 0.16 0.58
CA VAL A 271 -20.92 -0.68 0.16
C VAL A 271 -21.47 -1.38 1.39
N GLY A 272 -22.32 -0.66 2.13
CA GLY A 272 -23.06 -1.25 3.24
C GLY A 272 -23.83 -2.50 2.80
N HIS A 273 -23.57 -3.60 3.51
CA HIS A 273 -24.51 -4.69 3.72
C HIS A 273 -24.52 -5.07 5.19
#